data_AF-A0A292R978-F1
#
_entry.id   AF-A0A292R978-F1
#
_cell.length_a   1.000
_cell.length_b   1.000
_cell.length_c   1.000
_cell.angle_alpha   90.00
_cell.angle_beta   90.00
_cell.angle_gamma   90.00
#
_symmetry.space_group_name_H-M   'P 1'
#
loop_
_entity.id
_entity.type
_entity.pdbx_description
1 polymer ?
#
loop_
_entity_poly.entity_id
_entity_poly.type
_entity_poly.pdbx_seq_one_letter_code
_entity_poly.pdbx_strand_id
1 'polypeptide(L)'
;MEIKKIKNNNTTFTNAGTIGLGLRAASKICSIQEGGAGLSNIRFIQDNATGLVPKAVCARSKAELAENSFLEFSESVLVYYCPALLGEKIFRKGFSRKLPQNLKQKVSIPAKDLLKNNNSLENKKLMPVKAALALGGFAIPLIEYTLNYAKNIMTLKMFKQADFENIANLNKTKNEDKTQFDKVEKSAKKHIKLAGGIYAGCLAFASLLLSKGEKSKALQNLSELIVAPGTKLFKNNSKARNFFDKFLSLDFANDKGKLSLSRGQLTSCVLVGGAGYFGSSKDRGKQNYLETLSRYPIVGFYIIYGNELLEKGFKKFLYNTGKCKDVLNEKLEVPRFDELKEYSKKFGENADVMYKKMLKQKVLIAGVPLVFGIGVIGFFITKSANLFTKFRYNKENQNKTK
;
A
#
# COMPACT_ATOMS: atom_id res chain seq x y z
N MET A 1 -18.76 -22.91 -16.70
CA MET A 1 -17.37 -22.90 -16.18
C MET A 1 -17.42 -23.35 -14.75
N GLU A 2 -16.90 -24.55 -14.46
CA GLU A 2 -16.74 -25.01 -13.08
C GLU A 2 -15.86 -24.02 -12.33
N ILE A 3 -16.43 -23.42 -11.29
CA ILE A 3 -15.68 -22.66 -10.30
C ILE A 3 -14.76 -23.69 -9.64
N LYS A 4 -13.47 -23.73 -10.04
CA LYS A 4 -12.44 -24.41 -9.24
C LYS A 4 -12.58 -23.86 -7.82
N LYS A 5 -13.15 -24.65 -6.92
CA LYS A 5 -13.17 -24.37 -5.48
C LYS A 5 -11.71 -24.17 -5.08
N ILE A 6 -11.31 -22.92 -4.87
CA ILE A 6 -10.03 -22.60 -4.23
C ILE A 6 -10.17 -23.17 -2.82
N LYS A 7 -9.62 -24.36 -2.60
CA LYS A 7 -9.61 -25.04 -1.31
C LYS A 7 -9.04 -24.06 -0.27
N ASN A 8 -9.70 -24.01 0.87
CA ASN A 8 -9.32 -23.17 1.98
C ASN A 8 -8.06 -23.76 2.64
N ASN A 9 -6.90 -23.59 2.01
CA ASN A 9 -5.64 -24.06 2.57
C ASN A 9 -5.13 -23.02 3.57
N ASN A 10 -5.53 -23.18 4.83
CA ASN A 10 -4.61 -22.84 5.91
C ASN A 10 -3.37 -23.72 5.70
N THR A 11 -2.28 -23.15 5.20
CA THR A 11 -1.01 -23.86 4.99
C THR A 11 -0.57 -24.46 6.33
N THR A 12 -0.92 -25.73 6.54
CA THR A 12 -0.65 -26.46 7.77
C THR A 12 0.73 -27.08 7.59
N PHE A 13 1.75 -26.40 8.10
CA PHE A 13 3.13 -26.91 8.20
C PHE A 13 3.25 -27.98 9.30
N THR A 14 2.26 -28.87 9.43
CA THR A 14 2.14 -29.79 10.58
C THR A 14 2.78 -31.16 10.34
N ASN A 15 2.93 -31.61 9.10
CA ASN A 15 3.37 -33.00 8.83
C ASN A 15 4.56 -33.06 7.85
N ALA A 16 5.70 -32.49 8.24
CA ALA A 16 7.00 -32.77 7.65
C ALA A 16 8.05 -32.76 8.77
N GLY A 17 8.85 -33.82 8.88
CA GLY A 17 9.78 -34.07 9.99
C GLY A 17 10.54 -32.82 10.47
N THR A 18 10.47 -32.59 11.79
CA THR A 18 11.22 -31.57 12.57
C THR A 18 11.56 -30.29 11.78
N ILE A 19 10.55 -29.62 11.22
CA ILE A 19 10.70 -28.23 10.78
C ILE A 19 10.82 -27.40 12.06
N GLY A 20 12.04 -26.91 12.33
CA GLY A 20 12.31 -26.07 13.49
C GLY A 20 11.39 -24.84 13.53
N LEU A 21 11.07 -24.40 14.75
CA LEU A 21 10.09 -23.33 15.02
C LEU A 21 10.37 -22.04 14.22
N GLY A 22 11.65 -21.67 14.08
CA GLY A 22 12.08 -20.52 13.28
C GLY A 22 11.75 -20.65 11.78
N LEU A 23 12.00 -21.81 11.16
CA LEU A 23 11.68 -22.02 9.75
C LEU A 23 10.17 -22.05 9.52
N ARG A 24 9.40 -22.60 10.47
CA ARG A 24 7.93 -22.61 10.43
C ARG A 24 7.33 -21.21 10.56
N ALA A 25 7.90 -20.38 11.44
CA ALA A 25 7.49 -18.98 11.59
C ALA A 25 7.83 -18.18 10.32
N ALA A 26 9.06 -18.31 9.83
CA ALA A 26 9.51 -17.61 8.62
C ALA A 26 8.72 -18.04 7.37
N SER A 27 8.42 -19.33 7.21
CA SER A 27 7.59 -19.82 6.11
C SER A 27 6.16 -19.30 6.20
N LYS A 28 5.58 -19.22 7.40
CA LYS A 28 4.25 -18.62 7.60
C LYS A 28 4.23 -17.15 7.17
N ILE A 29 5.20 -16.35 7.61
CA ILE A 29 5.32 -14.94 7.23
C ILE A 29 5.52 -14.78 5.71
N CYS A 30 6.42 -15.56 5.11
CA CYS A 30 6.64 -15.51 3.67
C CYS A 30 5.43 -15.98 2.86
N SER A 31 4.68 -16.98 3.36
CA SER A 31 3.47 -17.46 2.70
C SER A 31 2.33 -16.44 2.70
N ILE A 32 2.29 -15.53 3.68
CA ILE A 32 1.32 -14.43 3.69
C ILE A 32 1.50 -13.53 2.45
N GLN A 33 2.73 -13.37 1.94
CA GLN A 33 3.01 -12.58 0.72
C GLN A 33 2.23 -13.07 -0.50
N GLU A 34 1.90 -14.36 -0.54
CA GLU A 34 1.27 -15.03 -1.69
C GLU A 34 -0.25 -15.17 -1.57
N GLY A 35 -0.84 -14.71 -0.46
CA GLY A 35 -2.29 -14.66 -0.27
C GLY A 35 -2.94 -13.48 -1.01
N GLY A 36 -4.25 -13.53 -1.24
CA GLY A 36 -4.96 -12.42 -1.92
C GLY A 36 -5.01 -11.12 -1.11
N ALA A 37 -4.83 -11.20 0.22
CA ALA A 37 -4.57 -10.07 1.12
C ALA A 37 -3.06 -9.85 1.42
N GLY A 38 -2.17 -10.55 0.70
CA GLY A 38 -0.73 -10.52 0.95
C GLY A 38 -0.12 -9.14 0.79
N LEU A 39 -0.63 -8.35 -0.17
CA LEU A 39 -0.22 -6.95 -0.35
C LEU A 39 -0.49 -6.13 0.93
N SER A 40 -1.72 -6.18 1.47
CA SER A 40 -2.09 -5.46 2.70
C SER A 40 -1.20 -5.85 3.88
N ASN A 41 -1.09 -7.15 4.16
CA ASN A 41 -0.39 -7.63 5.35
C ASN A 41 1.11 -7.32 5.30
N ILE A 42 1.73 -7.50 4.14
CA ILE A 42 3.18 -7.31 3.99
C ILE A 42 3.53 -5.85 3.95
N ARG A 43 2.71 -5.02 3.29
CA ARG A 43 2.90 -3.57 3.32
C ARG A 43 2.66 -3.01 4.71
N PHE A 44 1.66 -3.49 5.43
CA PHE A 44 1.48 -3.12 6.84
C PHE A 44 2.72 -3.46 7.67
N ILE A 45 3.25 -4.69 7.59
CA ILE A 45 4.47 -5.07 8.32
C ILE A 45 5.67 -4.22 7.90
N GLN A 46 5.86 -4.03 6.59
CA GLN A 46 6.97 -3.24 6.05
C GLN A 46 6.88 -1.79 6.52
N ASP A 47 5.72 -1.15 6.39
CA ASP A 47 5.51 0.25 6.74
C ASP A 47 5.72 0.48 8.24
N ASN A 48 5.16 -0.39 9.08
CA ASN A 48 5.37 -0.30 10.52
C ASN A 48 6.83 -0.58 10.94
N ALA A 49 7.48 -1.57 10.32
CA ALA A 49 8.84 -1.94 10.69
C ALA A 49 9.92 -1.02 10.09
N THR A 50 9.68 -0.42 8.92
CA THR A 50 10.58 0.57 8.29
C THR A 50 10.33 2.00 8.78
N GLY A 51 9.09 2.31 9.16
CA GLY A 51 8.66 3.62 9.64
C GLY A 51 8.79 3.74 11.15
N LEU A 52 7.94 3.02 11.90
CA LEU A 52 7.80 3.21 13.35
C LEU A 52 9.06 2.83 14.12
N VAL A 53 9.68 1.67 13.83
CA VAL A 53 10.81 1.17 14.62
C VAL A 53 12.03 2.11 14.55
N PRO A 54 12.53 2.51 13.36
CA PRO A 54 13.65 3.44 13.29
C PRO A 54 13.33 4.80 13.88
N LYS A 55 12.10 5.29 13.69
CA LYS A 55 11.66 6.59 14.22
C LYS A 55 11.49 6.59 15.73
N ALA A 56 10.94 5.53 16.32
CA ALA A 56 10.81 5.41 17.76
C ALA A 56 12.19 5.38 18.43
N VAL A 57 13.17 4.69 17.82
CA VAL A 57 14.55 4.66 18.29
C VAL A 57 15.26 6.02 18.10
N CYS A 58 14.95 6.75 17.03
CA CYS A 58 15.61 8.00 16.67
C CYS A 58 14.82 9.28 17.04
N ALA A 59 13.70 9.17 17.76
CA ALA A 59 12.82 10.29 18.07
C ALA A 59 13.54 11.33 18.93
N ARG A 60 13.40 12.61 18.58
CA ARG A 60 14.07 13.73 19.26
C ARG A 60 13.19 14.38 20.33
N SER A 61 11.88 14.12 20.33
CA SER A 61 10.94 14.65 21.30
C SER A 61 9.77 13.69 21.58
N LYS A 62 9.04 13.92 22.69
CA LYS A 62 7.82 13.17 23.01
C LYS A 62 6.69 13.42 22.00
N ALA A 63 6.61 14.63 21.46
CA ALA A 63 5.65 14.98 20.41
C ALA A 63 5.96 14.22 19.12
N GLU A 64 7.23 14.20 18.71
CA GLU A 64 7.70 13.40 17.57
C GLU A 64 7.45 11.91 17.78
N LEU A 65 7.68 11.37 18.99
CA LEU A 65 7.38 9.96 19.31
C LEU A 65 5.89 9.62 19.22
N ALA A 66 5.01 10.51 19.70
CA ALA A 66 3.56 10.32 19.65
C ALA A 66 3.03 10.37 18.20
N GLU A 67 3.50 11.34 17.40
CA GLU A 67 3.22 11.42 15.96
C GLU A 67 3.71 10.16 15.23
N ASN A 68 4.95 9.74 15.53
CA ASN A 68 5.59 8.61 14.88
C ASN A 68 5.07 7.25 15.31
N SER A 69 4.30 7.12 16.41
CA SER A 69 3.88 5.80 16.91
C SER A 69 2.38 5.58 16.72
N PHE A 70 1.53 6.44 17.29
CA PHE A 70 0.09 6.20 17.30
C PHE A 70 -0.58 6.59 15.99
N LEU A 71 -0.20 7.76 15.44
CA LEU A 71 -0.83 8.30 14.24
C LEU A 71 -0.39 7.54 12.99
N GLU A 72 0.90 7.21 12.87
CA GLU A 72 1.41 6.39 11.77
C GLU A 72 0.91 4.94 11.83
N PHE A 73 0.79 4.34 13.02
CA PHE A 73 0.15 3.03 13.12
C PHE A 73 -1.31 3.06 12.66
N SER A 74 -2.07 4.09 13.09
CA SER A 74 -3.47 4.27 12.69
C SER A 74 -3.61 4.49 11.18
N GLU A 75 -2.68 5.25 10.59
CA GLU A 75 -2.54 5.47 9.16
C GLU A 75 -2.34 4.13 8.42
N SER A 76 -1.35 3.33 8.84
CA SER A 76 -1.11 2.03 8.24
C SER A 76 -2.33 1.10 8.38
N VAL A 77 -3.00 1.06 9.54
CA VAL A 77 -4.22 0.26 9.70
C VAL A 77 -5.30 0.70 8.70
N LEU A 78 -5.47 2.01 8.54
CA LEU A 78 -6.44 2.59 7.62
C LEU A 78 -6.13 2.21 6.17
N VAL A 79 -4.90 2.46 5.71
CA VAL A 79 -4.52 2.22 4.31
C VAL A 79 -4.59 0.73 3.95
N TYR A 80 -4.13 -0.16 4.82
CA TYR A 80 -3.98 -1.57 4.46
C TYR A 80 -5.21 -2.43 4.74
N TYR A 81 -6.03 -2.10 5.73
CA TYR A 81 -7.18 -2.94 6.12
C TYR A 81 -8.56 -2.31 5.86
N CYS A 82 -8.69 -0.97 5.83
CA CYS A 82 -9.97 -0.35 5.48
C CYS A 82 -10.45 -0.62 4.05
N PRO A 83 -9.59 -0.84 3.02
CA PRO A 83 -10.09 -1.23 1.69
C PRO A 83 -10.92 -2.51 1.74
N ALA A 84 -10.45 -3.53 2.46
CA ALA A 84 -11.19 -4.78 2.62
C ALA A 84 -12.42 -4.59 3.51
N LEU A 85 -12.31 -3.83 4.60
CA LEU A 85 -13.43 -3.61 5.54
C LEU A 85 -14.55 -2.77 4.93
N LEU A 86 -14.24 -1.57 4.44
CA LEU A 86 -15.22 -0.65 3.84
C LEU A 86 -15.69 -1.17 2.47
N GLY A 87 -14.75 -1.65 1.65
CA GLY A 87 -15.05 -2.25 0.35
C GLY A 87 -16.04 -3.39 0.45
N GLU A 88 -15.75 -4.41 1.27
CA GLU A 88 -16.59 -5.60 1.37
C GLU A 88 -17.86 -5.37 2.20
N LYS A 89 -17.76 -4.72 3.37
CA LYS A 89 -18.90 -4.63 4.30
C LYS A 89 -19.86 -3.50 3.98
N ILE A 90 -19.39 -2.41 3.39
CA ILE A 90 -20.20 -1.20 3.15
C ILE A 90 -20.46 -1.05 1.65
N PHE A 91 -19.41 -0.81 0.86
CA PHE A 91 -19.58 -0.42 -0.54
C PHE A 91 -20.12 -1.56 -1.40
N ARG A 92 -19.60 -2.79 -1.25
CA ARG A 92 -20.10 -3.96 -1.99
C ARG A 92 -21.58 -4.19 -1.72
N LYS A 93 -22.00 -4.16 -0.44
CA LYS A 93 -23.41 -4.33 -0.06
C LYS A 93 -24.30 -3.24 -0.64
N GLY A 94 -23.87 -1.98 -0.58
CA GLY A 94 -24.63 -0.85 -1.09
C GLY A 94 -24.71 -0.82 -2.62
N PHE A 95 -23.57 -0.77 -3.30
CA PHE A 95 -23.48 -0.48 -4.73
C PHE A 95 -23.80 -1.69 -5.63
N SER A 96 -23.63 -2.91 -5.13
CA SER A 96 -24.01 -4.12 -5.91
C SER A 96 -25.45 -4.57 -5.67
N ARG A 97 -26.26 -3.87 -4.86
CA ARG A 97 -27.60 -4.32 -4.44
C ARG A 97 -28.52 -4.68 -5.61
N LYS A 98 -28.50 -3.87 -6.68
CA LYS A 98 -29.33 -4.03 -7.89
C LYS A 98 -28.81 -5.06 -8.89
N LEU A 99 -27.60 -5.61 -8.70
CA LEU A 99 -27.08 -6.64 -9.58
C LEU A 99 -27.79 -8.00 -9.34
N PRO A 100 -28.00 -8.81 -10.38
CA PRO A 100 -28.33 -10.22 -10.24
C PRO A 100 -27.27 -11.01 -9.46
N GLN A 101 -27.67 -12.10 -8.78
CA GLN A 101 -26.81 -12.86 -7.86
C GLN A 101 -25.55 -13.43 -8.53
N ASN A 102 -25.66 -13.90 -9.77
CA ASN A 102 -24.52 -14.37 -10.58
C ASN A 102 -23.49 -13.26 -10.85
N LEU A 103 -23.93 -12.02 -11.07
CA LEU A 103 -23.05 -10.87 -11.29
C LEU A 103 -22.45 -10.35 -9.97
N LYS A 104 -23.15 -10.42 -8.85
CA LYS A 104 -22.61 -10.02 -7.53
C LYS A 104 -21.34 -10.79 -7.14
N GLN A 105 -21.24 -12.07 -7.54
CA GLN A 105 -20.05 -12.88 -7.30
C GLN A 105 -18.86 -12.38 -8.13
N LYS A 106 -19.12 -11.96 -9.37
CA LYS A 106 -18.12 -11.44 -10.31
C LYS A 106 -17.57 -10.06 -9.94
N VAL A 107 -18.22 -9.32 -9.02
CA VAL A 107 -17.74 -8.02 -8.52
C VAL A 107 -16.31 -8.11 -7.96
N SER A 108 -15.96 -9.23 -7.33
CA SER A 108 -14.63 -9.48 -6.77
C SER A 108 -13.54 -9.72 -7.82
N ILE A 109 -13.92 -10.03 -9.07
CA ILE A 109 -12.96 -10.26 -10.15
C ILE A 109 -12.46 -8.91 -10.67
N PRO A 110 -11.14 -8.71 -10.84
CA PRO A 110 -10.60 -7.46 -11.37
C PRO A 110 -11.15 -7.13 -12.76
N ALA A 111 -11.45 -5.85 -13.01
CA ALA A 111 -12.05 -5.38 -14.26
C ALA A 111 -11.22 -5.74 -15.50
N LYS A 112 -9.88 -5.61 -15.41
CA LYS A 112 -8.96 -6.01 -16.48
C LYS A 112 -9.13 -7.48 -16.91
N ASP A 113 -9.56 -8.36 -16.01
CA ASP A 113 -9.74 -9.78 -16.30
C ASP A 113 -11.16 -10.05 -16.81
N LEU A 114 -12.16 -9.32 -16.31
CA LEU A 114 -13.52 -9.35 -16.86
C LEU A 114 -13.57 -8.85 -18.32
N LEU A 115 -12.80 -7.81 -18.65
CA LEU A 115 -12.74 -7.22 -19.98
C LEU A 115 -12.04 -8.14 -21.01
N LYS A 116 -11.15 -9.03 -20.58
CA LYS A 116 -10.53 -10.04 -21.47
C LYS A 116 -11.51 -11.12 -21.93
N ASN A 117 -12.52 -11.42 -21.12
CA ASN A 117 -13.47 -12.50 -21.39
C ASN A 117 -14.58 -12.11 -22.39
N ASN A 118 -14.57 -10.88 -22.94
CA ASN A 118 -15.45 -10.36 -24.00
C ASN A 118 -16.97 -10.54 -23.80
N ASN A 119 -17.47 -10.77 -22.58
CA ASN A 119 -18.90 -10.79 -22.32
C ASN A 119 -19.45 -9.35 -22.16
N SER A 120 -19.73 -8.72 -23.31
CA SER A 120 -20.15 -7.31 -23.41
C SER A 120 -21.40 -6.99 -22.57
N LEU A 121 -22.40 -7.88 -22.55
CA LEU A 121 -23.64 -7.71 -21.79
C LEU A 121 -23.42 -7.66 -20.28
N GLU A 122 -22.61 -8.59 -19.76
CA GLU A 122 -22.28 -8.59 -18.32
C GLU A 122 -21.40 -7.39 -17.95
N ASN A 123 -20.41 -7.07 -18.80
CA ASN A 123 -19.49 -5.96 -18.57
C ASN A 123 -20.23 -4.61 -18.52
N LYS A 124 -21.26 -4.41 -19.35
CA LYS A 124 -22.10 -3.21 -19.34
C LYS A 124 -22.79 -2.98 -17.98
N LYS A 125 -23.11 -4.06 -17.25
CA LYS A 125 -23.70 -4.00 -15.90
C LYS A 125 -22.64 -3.92 -14.80
N LEU A 126 -21.51 -4.61 -14.97
CA LEU A 126 -20.46 -4.71 -13.95
C LEU A 126 -19.56 -3.49 -13.88
N MET A 127 -19.15 -2.89 -15.00
CA MET A 127 -18.17 -1.79 -15.01
C MET A 127 -18.63 -0.57 -14.19
N PRO A 128 -19.89 -0.09 -14.32
CA PRO A 128 -20.36 1.03 -13.50
C PRO A 128 -20.39 0.72 -12.01
N VAL A 129 -20.73 -0.52 -11.63
CA VAL A 129 -20.73 -0.95 -10.22
C VAL A 129 -19.31 -0.99 -9.67
N LYS A 130 -18.35 -1.53 -10.42
CA LYS A 130 -16.94 -1.57 -9.99
C LYS A 130 -16.34 -0.17 -9.91
N ALA A 131 -16.67 0.72 -10.83
CA ALA A 131 -16.26 2.12 -10.77
C ALA A 131 -16.88 2.86 -9.57
N ALA A 132 -18.16 2.61 -9.27
CA ALA A 132 -18.79 3.13 -8.06
C ALA A 132 -18.12 2.63 -6.78
N LEU A 133 -17.75 1.34 -6.71
CA LEU A 133 -16.97 0.77 -5.61
C LEU A 133 -15.62 1.47 -5.47
N ALA A 134 -14.90 1.67 -6.58
CA ALA A 134 -13.62 2.35 -6.60
C ALA A 134 -13.74 3.80 -6.08
N LEU A 135 -14.78 4.54 -6.51
CA LEU A 135 -15.06 5.90 -6.05
C LEU A 135 -15.45 5.97 -4.56
N GLY A 136 -16.22 5.00 -4.06
CA GLY A 136 -16.46 4.88 -2.62
C GLY A 136 -15.18 4.56 -1.85
N GLY A 137 -14.38 3.63 -2.37
CA GLY A 137 -13.05 3.29 -1.83
C GLY A 137 -12.06 4.46 -1.82
N PHE A 138 -12.28 5.47 -2.67
CA PHE A 138 -11.49 6.70 -2.71
C PHE A 138 -11.60 7.54 -1.42
N ALA A 139 -12.50 7.18 -0.49
CA ALA A 139 -12.48 7.69 0.88
C ALA A 139 -11.11 7.50 1.55
N ILE A 140 -10.45 6.37 1.30
CA ILE A 140 -9.21 5.97 1.98
C ILE A 140 -8.05 6.93 1.65
N PRO A 141 -7.71 7.18 0.37
CA PRO A 141 -6.69 8.17 0.03
C PRO A 141 -7.05 9.60 0.50
N LEU A 142 -8.33 9.96 0.59
CA LEU A 142 -8.75 11.26 1.11
C LEU A 142 -8.62 11.35 2.64
N ILE A 143 -8.89 10.27 3.36
CA ILE A 143 -8.62 10.21 4.80
C ILE A 143 -7.12 10.30 5.03
N GLU A 144 -6.31 9.59 4.25
CA GLU A 144 -4.84 9.68 4.30
C GLU A 144 -4.33 11.13 4.11
N TYR A 145 -4.86 11.81 3.09
CA TYR A 145 -4.61 13.23 2.87
C TYR A 145 -4.96 14.09 4.09
N THR A 146 -6.14 13.88 4.68
CA THR A 146 -6.61 14.68 5.83
C THR A 146 -5.92 14.34 7.14
N LEU A 147 -5.47 13.09 7.33
CA LEU A 147 -4.73 12.65 8.51
C LEU A 147 -3.49 13.51 8.71
N ASN A 148 -2.77 13.83 7.63
CA ASN A 148 -1.60 14.71 7.69
C ASN A 148 -1.92 16.10 8.27
N TYR A 149 -3.08 16.67 7.94
CA TYR A 149 -3.54 17.94 8.53
C TYR A 149 -4.14 17.76 9.93
N ALA A 150 -4.76 16.62 10.22
CA ALA A 150 -5.24 16.29 11.55
C ALA A 150 -4.08 16.15 12.55
N LYS A 151 -2.95 15.57 12.13
CA LYS A 151 -1.68 15.54 12.89
C LYS A 151 -1.26 16.97 13.26
N ASN A 152 -1.33 17.92 12.33
CA ASN A 152 -1.07 19.35 12.63
C ASN A 152 -1.97 19.88 13.75
N ILE A 153 -3.29 19.67 13.66
CA ILE A 153 -4.23 20.13 14.69
C ILE A 153 -3.96 19.49 16.05
N MET A 154 -3.68 18.18 16.07
CA MET A 154 -3.35 17.45 17.30
C MET A 154 -2.12 18.05 17.98
N THR A 155 -1.08 18.34 17.20
CA THR A 155 0.18 18.89 17.73
C THR A 155 0.02 20.31 18.25
N LEU A 156 -0.75 21.14 17.55
CA LEU A 156 -1.13 22.46 18.04
C LEU A 156 -1.87 22.37 19.38
N LYS A 157 -2.84 21.45 19.52
CA LYS A 157 -3.68 21.36 20.73
C LYS A 157 -3.00 20.69 21.92
N MET A 158 -2.28 19.61 21.68
CA MET A 158 -1.69 18.79 22.75
C MET A 158 -0.32 19.28 23.18
N PHE A 159 0.50 19.73 22.23
CA PHE A 159 1.88 20.13 22.51
C PHE A 159 2.09 21.63 22.48
N LYS A 160 1.10 22.40 21.99
CA LYS A 160 1.23 23.85 21.80
C LYS A 160 2.48 24.18 20.98
N GLN A 161 2.65 23.47 19.86
CA GLN A 161 3.73 23.70 18.91
C GLN A 161 3.20 23.76 17.48
N ALA A 162 3.59 24.78 16.73
CA ALA A 162 3.23 24.96 15.32
C ALA A 162 4.43 24.84 14.38
N ASP A 163 5.61 25.29 14.84
CA ASP A 163 6.84 25.26 14.06
C ASP A 163 7.56 23.92 14.20
N PHE A 164 7.92 23.31 13.07
CA PHE A 164 8.71 22.09 13.03
C PHE A 164 10.04 22.21 13.78
N GLU A 165 10.72 23.36 13.77
CA GLU A 165 11.99 23.52 14.46
C GLU A 165 11.84 23.33 15.98
N ASN A 166 10.71 23.75 16.55
CA ASN A 166 10.38 23.54 17.96
C ASN A 166 9.89 22.11 18.22
N ILE A 167 9.13 21.51 17.29
CA ILE A 167 8.65 20.11 17.37
C ILE A 167 9.82 19.12 17.34
N ALA A 168 10.76 19.34 16.42
CA ALA A 168 11.98 18.56 16.24
C ALA A 168 13.09 18.94 17.22
N ASN A 169 12.83 19.89 18.13
CA ASN A 169 13.75 20.37 19.15
C ASN A 169 15.10 20.86 18.58
N LEU A 170 15.06 21.47 17.39
CA LEU A 170 16.21 22.09 16.72
C LEU A 170 16.55 23.45 17.33
N ASN A 171 15.52 24.22 17.69
CA ASN A 171 15.67 25.50 18.38
C ASN A 171 15.51 25.30 19.90
N LYS A 172 16.49 25.77 20.69
CA LYS A 172 16.44 25.69 22.16
C LYS A 172 15.58 26.80 22.77
N THR A 173 15.41 27.92 22.06
CA THR A 173 14.56 29.04 22.45
C THR A 173 13.17 28.83 21.84
N LYS A 174 12.26 28.25 22.62
CA LYS A 174 10.91 27.86 22.19
C LYS A 174 9.97 29.06 22.09
N ASN A 175 10.26 29.98 21.17
CA ASN A 175 9.34 31.07 20.86
C ASN A 175 8.34 30.58 19.81
N GLU A 176 7.08 30.44 20.21
CA GLU A 176 5.98 30.07 19.32
C GLU A 176 5.26 31.32 18.84
N ASP A 177 5.05 31.42 17.52
CA ASP A 177 4.37 32.55 16.89
C ASP A 177 2.87 32.27 16.75
N LYS A 178 2.04 33.14 17.34
CA LYS A 178 0.57 33.06 17.23
C LYS A 178 0.08 33.11 15.77
N THR A 179 0.79 33.82 14.90
CA THR A 179 0.41 33.91 13.48
C THR A 179 0.63 32.58 12.75
N GLN A 180 1.71 31.87 13.10
CA GLN A 180 2.02 30.55 12.58
C GLN A 180 1.02 29.50 13.09
N PHE A 181 0.60 29.59 14.34
CA PHE A 181 -0.51 28.79 14.90
C PHE A 181 -1.79 28.94 14.09
N ASP A 182 -2.26 30.18 13.90
CA ASP A 182 -3.51 30.47 13.19
C ASP A 182 -3.43 29.99 11.73
N LYS A 183 -2.27 30.16 11.09
CA LYS A 183 -2.04 29.69 9.72
C LYS A 183 -2.18 28.17 9.61
N VAL A 184 -1.50 27.42 10.48
CA VAL A 184 -1.53 25.95 10.48
C VAL A 184 -2.94 25.44 10.76
N GLU A 185 -3.66 26.05 11.71
CA GLU A 185 -5.02 25.64 12.04
C GLU A 185 -6.02 25.95 10.90
N LYS A 186 -5.98 27.16 10.33
CA LYS A 186 -6.85 27.55 9.20
C LYS A 186 -6.59 26.67 7.98
N SER A 187 -5.33 26.40 7.67
CA SER A 187 -4.95 25.51 6.58
C SER A 187 -5.51 24.10 6.79
N ALA A 188 -5.29 23.52 7.97
CA ALA A 188 -5.78 22.18 8.28
C ALA A 188 -7.31 22.07 8.16
N LYS A 189 -8.06 23.03 8.71
CA LYS A 189 -9.53 23.09 8.58
C LYS A 189 -9.98 23.21 7.12
N LYS A 190 -9.30 24.04 6.31
CA LYS A 190 -9.60 24.21 4.87
C LYS A 190 -9.43 22.90 4.11
N HIS A 191 -8.32 22.21 4.33
CA HIS A 191 -7.99 20.98 3.60
C HIS A 191 -8.86 19.78 4.02
N ILE A 192 -9.28 19.71 5.29
CA ILE A 192 -10.27 18.73 5.74
C ILE A 192 -11.62 18.95 5.05
N LYS A 193 -12.08 20.21 4.98
CA LYS A 193 -13.34 20.56 4.27
C LYS A 193 -13.25 20.25 2.78
N LEU A 194 -12.12 20.58 2.14
CA LEU A 194 -11.87 20.29 0.72
C LEU A 194 -11.98 18.78 0.45
N ALA A 195 -11.33 17.94 1.25
CA ALA A 195 -11.39 16.49 1.10
C ALA A 195 -12.82 15.95 1.27
N GLY A 196 -13.58 16.49 2.23
CA GLY A 196 -15.00 16.18 2.39
C GLY A 196 -15.83 16.53 1.14
N GLY A 197 -15.57 17.70 0.54
CA GLY A 197 -16.22 18.12 -0.71
C GLY A 197 -15.86 17.22 -1.90
N ILE A 198 -14.59 16.85 -2.06
CA ILE A 198 -14.14 15.91 -3.09
C ILE A 198 -14.82 14.55 -2.91
N TYR A 199 -14.88 14.04 -1.68
CA TYR A 199 -15.51 12.75 -1.42
C TYR A 199 -17.02 12.77 -1.68
N ALA A 200 -17.72 13.85 -1.32
CA ALA A 200 -19.12 14.04 -1.69
C ALA A 200 -19.31 14.00 -3.22
N GLY A 201 -18.40 14.63 -3.97
CA GLY A 201 -18.34 14.53 -5.43
C GLY A 201 -18.14 13.09 -5.93
N CYS A 202 -17.24 12.32 -5.32
CA CYS A 202 -17.04 10.91 -5.64
C CYS A 202 -18.32 10.08 -5.43
N LEU A 203 -19.05 10.30 -4.33
CA LEU A 203 -20.31 9.60 -4.04
C LEU A 203 -21.45 10.00 -4.98
N ALA A 204 -21.55 11.28 -5.32
CA ALA A 204 -22.49 11.76 -6.32
C ALA A 204 -22.21 11.12 -7.69
N PHE A 205 -20.93 11.06 -8.09
CA PHE A 205 -20.54 10.44 -9.34
C PHE A 205 -20.74 8.91 -9.33
N ALA A 206 -20.45 8.23 -8.22
CA ALA A 206 -20.78 6.82 -8.03
C ALA A 206 -22.28 6.56 -8.21
N SER A 207 -23.13 7.41 -7.64
CA SER A 207 -24.59 7.32 -7.78
C SER A 207 -25.05 7.53 -9.23
N LEU A 208 -24.41 8.46 -9.96
CA LEU A 208 -24.65 8.68 -11.37
C LEU A 208 -24.26 7.46 -12.22
N LEU A 209 -23.10 6.85 -11.96
CA LEU A 209 -22.64 5.63 -12.63
C LEU A 209 -23.59 4.46 -12.38
N LEU A 210 -24.05 4.26 -11.14
CA LEU A 210 -25.01 3.20 -10.81
C LEU A 210 -26.37 3.39 -11.50
N SER A 211 -26.81 4.64 -11.67
CA SER A 211 -28.14 4.95 -12.20
C SER A 211 -28.19 4.99 -13.72
N LYS A 212 -27.14 5.54 -14.35
CA LYS A 212 -27.12 5.82 -15.81
C LYS A 212 -25.97 5.12 -16.55
N GLY A 213 -25.05 4.48 -15.84
CA GLY A 213 -23.86 3.85 -16.42
C GLY A 213 -24.21 2.81 -17.49
N GLU A 214 -25.14 1.88 -17.21
CA GLU A 214 -25.54 0.84 -18.16
C GLU A 214 -26.07 1.40 -19.50
N LYS A 215 -26.71 2.57 -19.47
CA LYS A 215 -27.36 3.17 -20.64
C LYS A 215 -26.48 4.18 -21.39
N SER A 216 -25.41 4.68 -20.77
CA SER A 216 -24.57 5.74 -21.35
C SER A 216 -23.19 5.23 -21.76
N LYS A 217 -22.87 5.33 -23.05
CA LYS A 217 -21.54 4.99 -23.59
C LYS A 217 -20.42 5.81 -22.95
N ALA A 218 -20.67 7.09 -22.66
CA ALA A 218 -19.70 7.96 -22.00
C ALA A 218 -19.41 7.49 -20.56
N LEU A 219 -20.46 7.18 -19.79
CA LEU A 219 -20.30 6.69 -18.41
C LEU A 219 -19.68 5.29 -18.37
N GLN A 220 -19.94 4.42 -19.36
CA GLN A 220 -19.22 3.15 -19.52
C GLN A 220 -17.73 3.38 -19.76
N ASN A 221 -17.37 4.25 -20.71
CA ASN A 221 -15.98 4.57 -21.00
C ASN A 221 -15.25 5.13 -19.78
N LEU A 222 -15.91 6.02 -19.01
CA LEU A 222 -15.36 6.54 -17.75
C LEU A 222 -15.23 5.45 -16.69
N SER A 223 -16.21 4.55 -16.59
CA SER A 223 -16.13 3.41 -15.67
C SER A 223 -14.91 2.55 -15.97
N GLU A 224 -14.75 2.14 -17.23
CA GLU A 224 -13.58 1.37 -17.69
C GLU A 224 -12.27 2.11 -17.45
N LEU A 225 -12.23 3.43 -17.65
CA LEU A 225 -11.04 4.23 -17.38
C LEU A 225 -10.66 4.22 -15.88
N ILE A 226 -11.64 4.26 -14.97
CA ILE A 226 -11.40 4.23 -13.52
C ILE A 226 -10.87 2.86 -13.08
N VAL A 227 -11.45 1.76 -13.59
CA VAL A 227 -11.15 0.40 -13.10
C VAL A 227 -10.16 -0.39 -13.94
N ALA A 228 -9.91 0.01 -15.19
CA ALA A 228 -8.99 -0.66 -16.11
C ALA A 228 -8.39 0.34 -17.13
N PRO A 229 -7.70 1.40 -16.66
CA PRO A 229 -7.19 2.47 -17.53
C PRO A 229 -6.22 1.96 -18.59
N GLY A 230 -5.40 0.97 -18.26
CA GLY A 230 -4.45 0.37 -19.19
C GLY A 230 -5.16 -0.36 -20.32
N THR A 231 -6.14 -1.19 -19.96
CA THR A 231 -6.97 -1.92 -20.94
C THR A 231 -7.75 -0.95 -21.83
N LYS A 232 -8.20 0.18 -21.28
CA LYS A 232 -8.93 1.20 -22.03
C LYS A 232 -8.05 1.99 -23.00
N LEU A 233 -6.89 2.45 -22.55
CA LEU A 233 -6.03 3.39 -23.28
C LEU A 233 -5.01 2.69 -24.20
N PHE A 234 -4.52 1.50 -23.84
CA PHE A 234 -3.38 0.86 -24.52
C PHE A 234 -3.76 -0.48 -25.16
N LYS A 235 -4.48 -0.46 -26.28
CA LYS A 235 -4.91 -1.66 -27.02
C LYS A 235 -3.82 -2.39 -27.79
N ASN A 236 -2.73 -1.71 -28.16
CA ASN A 236 -1.66 -2.29 -28.97
C ASN A 236 -0.33 -2.44 -28.20
N ASN A 237 -0.24 -1.91 -26.98
CA ASN A 237 0.97 -1.97 -26.16
C ASN A 237 0.71 -2.75 -24.86
N SER A 238 1.10 -4.03 -24.84
CA SER A 238 0.89 -4.92 -23.69
C SER A 238 1.66 -4.49 -22.45
N LYS A 239 2.87 -3.92 -22.62
CA LYS A 239 3.68 -3.41 -21.50
C LYS A 239 3.00 -2.21 -20.84
N ALA A 240 2.60 -1.21 -21.63
CA ALA A 240 1.89 -0.03 -21.13
C ALA A 240 0.55 -0.43 -20.51
N ARG A 241 -0.25 -1.28 -21.18
CA ARG A 241 -1.50 -1.81 -20.63
C ARG A 241 -1.31 -2.40 -19.23
N ASN A 242 -0.38 -3.34 -19.10
CA ASN A 242 -0.13 -4.02 -17.84
C ASN A 242 0.39 -3.07 -16.76
N PHE A 243 1.20 -2.08 -17.13
CA PHE A 243 1.68 -1.05 -16.20
C PHE A 243 0.53 -0.19 -15.67
N PHE A 244 -0.27 0.41 -16.56
CA PHE A 244 -1.37 1.30 -16.18
C PHE A 244 -2.46 0.56 -15.41
N ASP A 245 -2.84 -0.66 -15.82
CA ASP A 245 -3.81 -1.46 -15.05
C ASP A 245 -3.27 -1.91 -13.69
N LYS A 246 -1.96 -2.09 -13.54
CA LYS A 246 -1.35 -2.48 -12.26
C LYS A 246 -1.26 -1.32 -11.28
N PHE A 247 -0.89 -0.13 -11.75
CA PHE A 247 -0.55 0.99 -10.87
C PHE A 247 -1.59 2.11 -10.82
N LEU A 248 -2.47 2.23 -11.81
CA LEU A 248 -3.43 3.34 -11.90
C LEU A 248 -4.90 2.88 -11.88
N SER A 249 -5.18 1.57 -11.89
CA SER A 249 -6.53 1.06 -11.67
C SER A 249 -6.96 1.28 -10.22
N LEU A 250 -8.11 1.92 -10.01
CA LEU A 250 -8.72 2.08 -8.69
C LEU A 250 -9.61 0.88 -8.29
N ASP A 251 -9.67 -0.15 -9.12
CA ASP A 251 -10.43 -1.36 -8.83
C ASP A 251 -9.84 -2.13 -7.66
N PHE A 252 -10.69 -2.91 -6.98
CA PHE A 252 -10.25 -3.79 -5.90
C PHE A 252 -9.59 -5.05 -6.46
N ALA A 253 -8.66 -5.60 -5.68
CA ALA A 253 -8.12 -6.93 -5.92
C ALA A 253 -9.09 -8.00 -5.39
N ASN A 254 -8.81 -9.25 -5.77
CA ASN A 254 -9.57 -10.42 -5.35
C ASN A 254 -8.80 -11.18 -4.27
N ASP A 255 -9.42 -11.37 -3.11
CA ASP A 255 -8.99 -12.34 -2.12
C ASP A 255 -10.08 -13.39 -1.89
N LYS A 256 -9.96 -14.53 -2.58
CA LYS A 256 -10.88 -15.68 -2.45
C LYS A 256 -12.36 -15.29 -2.55
N GLY A 257 -12.70 -14.41 -3.49
CA GLY A 257 -14.05 -13.92 -3.75
C GLY A 257 -14.46 -12.70 -2.92
N LYS A 258 -13.56 -12.16 -2.09
CA LYS A 258 -13.72 -10.90 -1.35
C LYS A 258 -12.89 -9.79 -1.97
N LEU A 259 -13.29 -8.55 -1.74
CA LEU A 259 -12.53 -7.37 -2.13
C LEU A 259 -11.31 -7.20 -1.21
N SER A 260 -10.15 -6.97 -1.81
CA SER A 260 -8.90 -6.65 -1.11
C SER A 260 -8.21 -5.43 -1.73
N LEU A 261 -7.25 -4.86 -1.00
CA LEU A 261 -6.46 -3.73 -1.46
C LEU A 261 -5.73 -4.08 -2.77
N SER A 262 -5.98 -3.31 -3.81
CA SER A 262 -5.18 -3.41 -5.04
C SER A 262 -3.96 -2.51 -5.00
N ARG A 263 -3.02 -2.78 -5.91
CA ARG A 263 -1.84 -1.92 -6.03
C ARG A 263 -2.17 -0.53 -6.53
N GLY A 264 -3.14 -0.36 -7.43
CA GLY A 264 -3.50 0.98 -7.88
C GLY A 264 -4.25 1.79 -6.82
N GLN A 265 -5.02 1.15 -5.94
CA GLN A 265 -5.54 1.78 -4.73
C GLN A 265 -4.41 2.18 -3.75
N LEU A 266 -3.39 1.35 -3.60
CA LEU A 266 -2.22 1.71 -2.79
C LEU A 266 -1.45 2.90 -3.41
N THR A 267 -1.24 2.88 -4.73
CA THR A 267 -0.63 4.00 -5.46
C THR A 267 -1.43 5.28 -5.26
N SER A 268 -2.76 5.23 -5.32
CA SER A 268 -3.58 6.43 -5.10
C SER A 268 -3.46 6.94 -3.67
N CYS A 269 -3.37 6.07 -2.66
CA CYS A 269 -3.08 6.47 -1.28
C CYS A 269 -1.72 7.18 -1.18
N VAL A 270 -0.67 6.64 -1.82
CA VAL A 270 0.65 7.29 -1.84
C VAL A 270 0.62 8.63 -2.61
N LEU A 271 -0.08 8.74 -3.73
CA LEU A 271 -0.08 10.01 -4.47
C LEU A 271 -0.92 11.09 -3.78
N VAL A 272 -2.14 10.75 -3.37
CA VAL A 272 -3.07 11.68 -2.72
C VAL A 272 -2.61 12.00 -1.29
N GLY A 273 -2.23 10.99 -0.51
CA GLY A 273 -1.64 11.17 0.82
C GLY A 273 -0.37 12.03 0.76
N GLY A 274 0.48 11.81 -0.24
CA GLY A 274 1.68 12.60 -0.47
C GLY A 274 1.39 14.08 -0.68
N ALA A 275 0.37 14.41 -1.46
CA ALA A 275 -0.05 15.81 -1.62
C ALA A 275 -0.44 16.45 -0.28
N GLY A 276 -1.08 15.70 0.61
CA GLY A 276 -1.43 16.15 1.96
C GLY A 276 -0.20 16.30 2.86
N TYR A 277 0.75 15.37 2.77
CA TYR A 277 1.99 15.43 3.54
C TYR A 277 2.88 16.61 3.10
N PHE A 278 3.00 16.86 1.80
CA PHE A 278 3.70 18.04 1.29
C PHE A 278 3.04 19.35 1.72
N GLY A 279 1.71 19.44 1.64
CA GLY A 279 0.98 20.64 2.07
C GLY A 279 1.12 20.90 3.57
N SER A 280 0.83 19.89 4.41
CA SER A 280 0.91 20.00 5.87
C SER A 280 2.33 20.25 6.40
N SER A 281 3.36 19.69 5.75
CA SER A 281 4.76 19.96 6.12
C SER A 281 5.21 21.37 5.73
N LYS A 282 4.76 21.89 4.58
CA LYS A 282 4.98 23.28 4.18
C LYS A 282 4.36 24.27 5.16
N ASP A 283 3.18 23.94 5.72
CA ASP A 283 2.54 24.78 6.72
C ASP A 283 3.38 24.89 8.00
N ARG A 284 4.03 23.80 8.43
CA ARG A 284 4.87 23.72 9.63
C ARG A 284 6.28 24.33 9.47
N GLY A 285 6.70 24.69 8.25
CA GLY A 285 7.96 25.39 8.01
C GLY A 285 8.87 24.74 6.96
N LYS A 286 9.87 25.52 6.52
CA LYS A 286 10.78 25.17 5.42
C LYS A 286 11.56 23.86 5.69
N GLN A 287 12.07 23.69 6.91
CA GLN A 287 12.90 22.53 7.23
C GLN A 287 12.12 21.22 7.14
N ASN A 288 10.86 21.22 7.60
CA ASN A 288 9.97 20.07 7.49
C ASN A 288 9.65 19.75 6.02
N TYR A 289 9.31 20.76 5.22
CA TYR A 289 9.00 20.57 3.80
C TYR A 289 10.17 19.93 3.03
N LEU A 290 11.39 20.38 3.29
CA LEU A 290 12.59 19.83 2.65
C LEU A 290 12.91 18.42 3.14
N GLU A 291 12.67 18.11 4.42
CA GLU A 291 12.78 16.75 4.94
C GLU A 291 11.78 15.82 4.24
N THR A 292 10.52 16.22 4.16
CA THR A 292 9.47 15.51 3.41
C THR A 292 9.88 15.31 1.95
N LEU A 293 10.38 16.34 1.27
CA LEU A 293 10.81 16.27 -0.13
C LEU A 293 11.92 15.26 -0.38
N SER A 294 12.89 15.17 0.52
CA SER A 294 13.99 14.22 0.39
C SER A 294 13.56 12.77 0.64
N ARG A 295 12.60 12.56 1.55
CA ARG A 295 12.22 11.24 2.04
C ARG A 295 11.06 10.63 1.26
N TYR A 296 10.06 11.43 0.91
CA TYR A 296 8.80 10.96 0.36
C TYR A 296 8.95 10.17 -0.95
N PRO A 297 9.77 10.59 -1.94
CA PRO A 297 9.93 9.84 -3.18
C PRO A 297 10.46 8.42 -2.94
N ILE A 298 11.41 8.28 -2.01
CA ILE A 298 12.04 6.98 -1.70
C ILE A 298 11.03 6.07 -0.97
N VAL A 299 10.38 6.61 0.07
CA VAL A 299 9.40 5.86 0.86
C VAL A 299 8.18 5.51 0.02
N GLY A 300 7.62 6.46 -0.74
CA GLY A 300 6.48 6.23 -1.63
C GLY A 300 6.78 5.20 -2.72
N PHE A 301 7.97 5.28 -3.34
CA PHE A 301 8.41 4.25 -4.29
C PHE A 301 8.51 2.88 -3.63
N TYR A 302 9.08 2.81 -2.43
CA TYR A 302 9.15 1.56 -1.66
C TYR A 302 7.77 1.05 -1.23
N ILE A 303 6.82 1.88 -0.85
CA ILE A 303 5.45 1.42 -0.51
C ILE A 303 4.75 0.86 -1.76
N ILE A 304 4.91 1.49 -2.92
CA ILE A 304 4.27 1.03 -4.17
C ILE A 304 4.88 -0.29 -4.67
N TYR A 305 6.21 -0.36 -4.79
CA TYR A 305 6.92 -1.52 -5.36
C TYR A 305 7.30 -2.58 -4.31
N GLY A 306 7.69 -2.14 -3.13
CA GLY A 306 8.13 -2.95 -2.00
C GLY A 306 9.36 -3.78 -2.27
N ASN A 307 9.37 -4.95 -1.65
CA ASN A 307 10.42 -5.94 -1.81
C ASN A 307 10.46 -6.58 -3.21
N GLU A 308 9.49 -6.37 -4.11
CA GLU A 308 9.51 -7.02 -5.44
C GLU A 308 10.77 -6.66 -6.24
N LEU A 309 11.26 -5.43 -6.13
CA LEU A 309 12.46 -4.99 -6.83
C LEU A 309 13.71 -5.67 -6.25
N LEU A 310 13.81 -5.70 -4.91
CA LEU A 310 14.90 -6.36 -4.19
C LEU A 310 14.87 -7.87 -4.44
N GLU A 311 13.69 -8.48 -4.41
CA GLU A 311 13.50 -9.91 -4.64
C GLU A 311 13.87 -10.30 -6.06
N LYS A 312 13.49 -9.50 -7.07
CA LYS A 312 13.89 -9.77 -8.46
C LYS A 312 15.41 -9.68 -8.64
N GLY A 313 16.05 -8.66 -8.06
CA GLY A 313 17.51 -8.54 -8.08
C GLY A 313 18.19 -9.71 -7.35
N PHE A 314 17.67 -10.09 -6.19
CA PHE A 314 18.18 -11.19 -5.38
C PHE A 314 18.01 -12.54 -6.06
N LYS A 315 16.87 -12.80 -6.73
CA LYS A 315 16.67 -13.99 -7.56
C LYS A 315 17.69 -14.07 -8.69
N LYS A 316 17.96 -12.96 -9.39
CA LYS A 316 18.98 -12.92 -10.45
C LYS A 316 20.37 -13.25 -9.89
N PHE A 317 20.72 -12.71 -8.72
CA PHE A 317 21.96 -13.03 -8.02
C PHE A 317 22.06 -14.52 -7.63
N LEU A 318 21.00 -15.08 -7.04
CA LEU A 318 20.97 -16.50 -6.66
C LEU A 318 21.09 -17.42 -7.88
N TYR A 319 20.41 -17.08 -8.98
CA TYR A 319 20.51 -17.82 -10.24
C TYR A 319 21.95 -17.80 -10.79
N ASN A 320 22.56 -16.62 -10.89
CA ASN A 320 23.94 -16.46 -11.39
C ASN A 320 24.98 -17.17 -10.52
N THR A 321 24.74 -17.29 -9.21
CA THR A 321 25.62 -18.00 -8.27
C THR A 321 25.31 -19.48 -8.15
N GLY A 322 24.35 -20.00 -8.94
CA GLY A 322 23.94 -21.40 -8.92
C GLY A 322 23.24 -21.85 -7.64
N LYS A 323 22.74 -20.90 -6.82
CA LYS A 323 22.03 -21.19 -5.56
C LYS A 323 20.52 -21.33 -5.79
N CYS A 324 19.86 -22.11 -4.94
CA CYS A 324 18.40 -22.32 -4.94
C CYS A 324 17.80 -22.96 -6.21
N LYS A 325 18.58 -23.73 -6.96
CA LYS A 325 18.15 -24.39 -8.22
C LYS A 325 16.94 -25.32 -8.05
N ASP A 326 16.68 -25.82 -6.83
CA ASP A 326 15.54 -26.73 -6.59
C ASP A 326 14.18 -26.02 -6.62
N VAL A 327 14.16 -24.68 -6.49
CA VAL A 327 12.92 -23.87 -6.53
C VAL A 327 12.98 -22.70 -7.50
N LEU A 328 14.16 -22.30 -7.99
CA LEU A 328 14.36 -21.15 -8.86
C LEU A 328 14.71 -21.62 -10.28
N ASN A 329 13.86 -21.28 -11.25
CA ASN A 329 14.09 -21.62 -12.66
C ASN A 329 14.80 -20.50 -13.43
N GLU A 330 15.13 -20.76 -14.70
CA GLU A 330 15.79 -19.81 -15.61
C GLU A 330 14.97 -18.53 -15.87
N LYS A 331 13.63 -18.62 -15.72
CA LYS A 331 12.71 -17.49 -15.81
C LYS A 331 12.63 -16.68 -14.51
N LEU A 332 13.41 -17.04 -13.49
CA LEU A 332 13.37 -16.49 -12.13
C LEU A 332 12.02 -16.69 -11.42
N GLU A 333 11.26 -17.70 -11.82
CA GLU A 333 10.00 -18.09 -11.21
C GLU A 333 10.25 -19.08 -10.07
N VAL A 334 9.38 -19.01 -9.06
CA VAL A 334 9.44 -19.84 -7.86
C VAL A 334 8.04 -20.38 -7.58
N PRO A 335 7.86 -21.71 -7.34
CA PRO A 335 6.56 -22.30 -7.02
C PRO A 335 5.94 -21.68 -5.77
N ARG A 336 4.60 -21.64 -5.66
CA ARG A 336 3.91 -21.09 -4.48
C ARG A 336 4.04 -21.99 -3.24
N PHE A 337 3.83 -21.44 -2.03
CA PHE A 337 4.11 -22.16 -0.78
C PHE A 337 3.14 -23.33 -0.58
N ASP A 338 1.91 -23.19 -1.08
CA ASP A 338 0.89 -24.23 -1.16
C ASP A 338 1.20 -25.30 -2.22
N GLU A 339 1.96 -24.96 -3.26
CA GLU A 339 2.38 -25.86 -4.33
C GLU A 339 3.64 -26.66 -3.98
N LEU A 340 4.48 -26.19 -3.05
CA LEU A 340 5.76 -26.83 -2.69
C LEU A 340 5.61 -28.30 -2.29
N LYS A 341 4.54 -28.65 -1.56
CA LYS A 341 4.32 -30.04 -1.12
C LYS A 341 4.03 -30.95 -2.30
N GLU A 342 3.19 -30.51 -3.23
CA GLU A 342 2.89 -31.26 -4.45
C GLU A 342 4.12 -31.33 -5.36
N TYR A 343 4.87 -30.25 -5.46
CA TYR A 343 6.11 -30.19 -6.21
C TYR A 343 7.18 -31.17 -5.67
N SER A 344 7.29 -31.29 -4.34
CA SER A 344 8.23 -32.21 -3.70
C SER A 344 7.91 -33.70 -3.89
N LYS A 345 6.63 -34.05 -4.13
CA LYS A 345 6.22 -35.44 -4.38
C LYS A 345 6.81 -36.03 -5.67
N LYS A 346 7.25 -35.18 -6.59
CA LYS A 346 7.95 -35.61 -7.81
C LYS A 346 9.29 -36.32 -7.54
N PHE A 347 9.78 -36.25 -6.29
CA PHE A 347 11.05 -36.84 -5.86
C PHE A 347 10.88 -38.16 -5.10
N GLY A 348 9.69 -38.78 -5.13
CA GLY A 348 9.45 -40.11 -4.58
C GLY A 348 9.77 -40.20 -3.08
N GLU A 349 10.61 -41.16 -2.70
CA GLU A 349 11.02 -41.42 -1.31
C GLU A 349 11.75 -40.23 -0.66
N ASN A 350 12.35 -39.34 -1.45
CA ASN A 350 13.05 -38.15 -0.95
C ASN A 350 12.14 -36.93 -0.78
N ALA A 351 10.82 -37.08 -0.94
CA ALA A 351 9.88 -35.97 -0.95
C ALA A 351 9.95 -35.07 0.29
N ASP A 352 10.05 -35.65 1.50
CA ASP A 352 10.06 -34.86 2.75
C ASP A 352 11.37 -34.08 2.94
N VAL A 353 12.51 -34.69 2.57
CA VAL A 353 13.82 -34.03 2.59
C VAL A 353 13.86 -32.89 1.57
N MET A 354 13.35 -33.13 0.37
CA MET A 354 13.25 -32.13 -0.69
C MET A 354 12.27 -31.02 -0.33
N TYR A 355 11.14 -31.33 0.29
CA TYR A 355 10.20 -30.33 0.78
C TYR A 355 10.87 -29.38 1.78
N LYS A 356 11.61 -29.92 2.76
CA LYS A 356 12.35 -29.11 3.74
C LYS A 356 13.43 -28.23 3.09
N LYS A 357 14.16 -28.78 2.10
CA LYS A 357 15.19 -28.05 1.32
C LYS A 357 14.57 -26.90 0.52
N MET A 358 13.50 -27.19 -0.23
CA MET A 358 12.76 -26.21 -1.02
C MET A 358 12.14 -25.12 -0.15
N LEU A 359 11.60 -25.49 1.02
CA LEU A 359 11.05 -24.55 1.98
C LEU A 359 12.11 -23.56 2.49
N LYS A 360 13.31 -24.04 2.84
CA LYS A 360 14.44 -23.20 3.24
C LYS A 360 14.83 -22.23 2.12
N GLN A 361 14.97 -22.73 0.88
CA GLN A 361 15.34 -21.91 -0.27
C GLN A 361 14.29 -20.84 -0.56
N LYS A 362 13.02 -21.18 -0.44
CA LYS A 362 11.94 -20.22 -0.65
C LYS A 362 11.89 -19.14 0.42
N VAL A 363 12.06 -19.53 1.69
CA VAL A 363 12.20 -18.58 2.80
C VAL A 363 13.42 -17.68 2.60
N LEU A 364 14.53 -18.19 2.08
CA LEU A 364 15.69 -17.36 1.74
C LEU A 364 15.33 -16.33 0.66
N ILE A 365 14.72 -16.78 -0.45
CA ILE A 365 14.36 -15.92 -1.60
C ILE A 365 13.40 -14.81 -1.19
N ALA A 366 12.35 -15.10 -0.41
CA ALA A 366 11.33 -14.13 -0.04
C ALA A 366 11.66 -13.35 1.25
N GLY A 367 12.35 -14.00 2.19
CA GLY A 367 12.63 -13.48 3.53
C GLY A 367 13.81 -12.53 3.57
N VAL A 368 14.91 -12.80 2.84
CA VAL A 368 16.08 -11.92 2.83
C VAL A 368 15.74 -10.53 2.26
N PRO A 369 15.08 -10.40 1.09
CA PRO A 369 14.66 -9.09 0.59
C PRO A 369 13.68 -8.38 1.52
N LEU A 370 12.82 -9.12 2.21
CA LEU A 370 11.88 -8.57 3.19
C LEU A 370 12.63 -7.96 4.38
N VAL A 371 13.55 -8.70 5.00
CA VAL A 371 14.34 -8.23 6.15
C VAL A 371 15.28 -7.10 5.75
N PHE A 372 15.92 -7.19 4.58
CA PHE A 372 16.78 -6.13 4.06
C PHE A 372 16.00 -4.84 3.82
N GLY A 373 14.83 -4.94 3.19
CA GLY A 373 13.93 -3.81 2.98
C GLY A 373 13.49 -3.19 4.31
N ILE A 374 13.20 -4.00 5.32
CA ILE A 374 12.81 -3.53 6.65
C ILE A 374 13.97 -2.85 7.39
N GLY A 375 15.10 -3.55 7.54
CA GLY A 375 16.19 -3.12 8.41
C GLY A 375 17.12 -2.08 7.81
N VAL A 376 17.41 -2.15 6.50
CA VAL A 376 18.41 -1.27 5.89
C VAL A 376 17.77 0.01 5.40
N ILE A 377 16.67 -0.07 4.65
CA ILE A 377 16.05 1.10 4.03
C ILE A 377 15.44 2.03 5.08
N GLY A 378 14.71 1.49 6.07
CA GLY A 378 14.05 2.29 7.11
C GLY A 378 15.03 3.08 7.99
N PHE A 379 16.08 2.43 8.47
CA PHE A 379 17.11 3.07 9.30
C PHE A 379 17.99 4.03 8.50
N PHE A 380 18.38 3.65 7.28
CA PHE A 380 19.18 4.52 6.42
C PHE A 380 18.43 5.83 6.12
N ILE A 381 17.20 5.75 5.64
CA ILE A 381 16.38 6.94 5.31
C ILE A 381 16.19 7.83 6.54
N THR A 382 15.81 7.25 7.68
CA THR A 382 15.55 8.02 8.90
C THR A 382 16.81 8.72 9.42
N LYS A 383 17.95 8.01 9.49
CA LYS A 383 19.22 8.60 9.95
C LYS A 383 19.74 9.66 8.99
N SER A 384 19.71 9.39 7.69
CA SER A 384 20.15 10.36 6.68
C SER A 384 19.28 11.62 6.73
N ALA A 385 17.95 11.49 6.77
CA ALA A 385 17.04 12.62 6.87
C ALA A 385 17.34 13.49 8.11
N ASN A 386 17.46 12.88 9.29
CA ASN A 386 17.78 13.59 10.53
C ASN A 386 19.14 14.33 10.44
N LEU A 387 20.16 13.67 9.91
CA LEU A 387 21.50 14.27 9.75
C LEU A 387 21.46 15.46 8.79
N PHE A 388 20.82 15.31 7.63
CA PHE A 388 20.70 16.37 6.64
C PHE A 388 19.87 17.56 7.16
N THR A 389 18.78 17.31 7.90
CA THR A 389 17.99 18.37 8.51
C THR A 389 18.80 19.16 9.53
N LYS A 390 19.54 18.48 10.42
CA LYS A 390 20.40 19.14 11.41
C LYS A 390 21.52 19.95 10.74
N PHE A 391 22.15 19.40 9.71
CA PHE A 391 23.18 20.10 8.94
C PHE A 391 22.64 21.37 8.27
N ARG A 392 21.49 21.28 7.59
CA ARG A 392 20.86 22.43 6.93
C ARG A 392 20.47 23.52 7.92
N TYR A 393 19.88 23.14 9.04
CA TYR A 393 19.51 24.07 10.11
C TYR A 393 20.72 24.84 10.65
N ASN A 394 21.80 24.13 11.00
CA ASN A 394 23.01 24.74 11.54
C ASN A 394 23.65 25.73 10.56
N LYS A 395 23.71 25.39 9.25
CA LYS A 395 24.26 26.26 8.21
C LYS A 395 23.45 27.54 8.04
N GLU A 396 22.12 27.45 8.08
CA GLU A 396 21.24 28.64 7.99
C GLU A 396 21.41 29.56 9.20
N ASN A 397 21.56 29.01 10.41
CA ASN A 397 21.80 29.84 11.60
C ASN A 397 23.20 30.47 11.62
N GLN A 398 24.24 29.75 11.17
CA GLN A 398 25.58 30.31 11.00
C GLN A 398 25.59 31.51 10.03
N ASN A 399 24.81 31.44 8.95
CA ASN A 399 24.69 32.53 7.99
C ASN A 399 23.82 33.70 8.48
N LYS A 400 23.01 33.54 9.54
CA LYS A 400 22.25 34.63 10.17
C LYS A 400 23.03 35.36 11.26
N THR A 401 24.13 34.77 11.72
CA THR A 401 25.00 35.31 12.79
C THR A 401 26.26 35.97 12.22
N LYS A 402 26.49 35.81 10.91
CA LYS A 402 27.41 36.63 10.10
C LYS A 402 26.61 37.74 9.45
#